data_AF-A0A1I7UBY9-F1
#
_entry.id   AF-A0A1I7UBY9-F1
#
_cell.length_a   1.000
_cell.length_b   1.000
_cell.length_c   1.000
_cell.angle_alpha   90.00
_cell.angle_beta   90.00
_cell.angle_gamma   90.00
#
_symmetry.space_group_name_H-M   'P 1'
#
loop_
_entity.id
_entity.type
_entity.pdbx_description
1 polymer ?
#
loop_
_entity_poly.entity_id
_entity_poly.type
_entity_poly.pdbx_seq_one_letter_code
_entity_poly.pdbx_strand_id
1 'polypeptide(L)'
;MREWQELKEGFGFKSDKEVSQKFIFEEELAAYKKLRYESKPAKLLEAVFKGITTCHQINPSFGEKIFFEFPLENVQNEPINCTLEYDDNALRPILDEEEWQFLKSVNKLKTPFEKNMMRKTSDQIQICLQPGDILFVPFIYDAFFFPNDHFNMYSTKVVFRNCNSKEPIAILDLHVHRRTVLLQHSVTFISETSGNWEKQLLLPPMARDRRILSCRSSDPSVRLTIRNATLQQIIGFTTYSGETNDKKTFFIMMYN
;
A
#
# COMPACT_ATOMS: atom_id res chain seq x y z
N MET A 1 -6.98 -86.49 1.59
CA MET A 1 -6.27 -85.21 1.42
C MET A 1 -6.39 -84.64 0.00
N ARG A 2 -7.13 -85.18 -0.98
CA ARG A 2 -8.59 -85.08 -1.22
C ARG A 2 -9.42 -83.89 -0.67
N GLU A 3 -8.86 -82.98 0.12
CA GLU A 3 -9.60 -81.82 0.66
C GLU A 3 -8.96 -80.46 0.32
N TRP A 4 -7.84 -80.45 -0.43
CA TRP A 4 -7.19 -79.23 -0.91
C TRP A 4 -7.54 -78.86 -2.36
N GLN A 5 -8.27 -79.72 -3.08
CA GLN A 5 -8.71 -79.44 -4.45
C GLN A 5 -10.16 -78.90 -4.53
N GLU A 6 -11.02 -79.21 -3.56
CA GLU A 6 -12.41 -78.72 -3.53
C GLU A 6 -12.55 -77.28 -2.99
N LEU A 7 -11.52 -76.77 -2.29
CA LEU A 7 -11.48 -75.35 -1.88
C LEU A 7 -11.04 -74.40 -3.00
N LYS A 8 -10.68 -74.91 -4.19
CA LYS A 8 -10.42 -74.09 -5.38
C LYS A 8 -11.65 -73.88 -6.27
N GLU A 9 -12.75 -74.59 -6.03
CA GLU A 9 -13.96 -74.51 -6.88
C GLU A 9 -15.06 -73.58 -6.33
N GLY A 10 -14.89 -72.97 -5.15
CA GLY A 10 -15.95 -72.16 -4.53
C GLY A 10 -15.95 -70.65 -4.82
N PHE A 11 -14.83 -70.06 -5.25
CA PHE A 11 -14.77 -68.64 -5.58
C PHE A 11 -13.84 -68.46 -6.77
N GLY A 12 -14.37 -68.72 -7.96
CA GLY A 12 -13.89 -68.08 -9.17
C GLY A 12 -14.15 -66.57 -9.04
N PHE A 13 -13.29 -65.85 -8.31
CA PHE A 13 -13.04 -64.46 -8.67
C PHE A 13 -12.37 -64.51 -10.05
N LYS A 14 -13.20 -64.66 -11.10
CA LYS A 14 -12.96 -63.86 -12.29
C LYS A 14 -13.04 -62.44 -11.76
N SER A 15 -11.92 -61.90 -11.30
CA SER A 15 -11.78 -60.48 -11.18
C SER A 15 -12.04 -60.00 -12.60
N ASP A 16 -13.25 -59.50 -12.85
CA ASP A 16 -13.55 -58.79 -14.08
C ASP A 16 -12.66 -57.57 -14.06
N LYS A 17 -11.39 -57.76 -14.44
CA LYS A 17 -10.37 -56.73 -14.49
C LYS A 17 -10.88 -55.57 -15.30
N GLU A 18 -11.69 -55.83 -16.33
CA GLU A 18 -12.36 -54.82 -17.14
C GLU A 18 -13.47 -54.07 -16.39
N VAL A 19 -14.28 -54.73 -15.54
CA VAL A 19 -15.34 -54.06 -14.76
C VAL A 19 -14.71 -53.25 -13.62
N SER A 20 -13.73 -53.82 -12.90
CA SER A 20 -12.97 -53.09 -11.88
C SER A 20 -12.15 -51.95 -12.48
N GLN A 21 -11.51 -52.12 -13.65
CA GLN A 21 -10.83 -51.03 -14.35
C GLN A 21 -11.79 -49.96 -14.86
N LYS A 22 -12.97 -50.34 -15.39
CA LYS A 22 -14.00 -49.36 -15.78
C LYS A 22 -14.52 -48.57 -14.58
N PHE A 23 -14.76 -49.24 -13.45
CA PHE A 23 -15.25 -48.58 -12.24
C PHE A 23 -14.21 -47.64 -11.63
N ILE A 24 -12.94 -48.10 -11.55
CA ILE A 24 -11.81 -47.27 -11.12
C ILE A 24 -11.62 -46.08 -12.09
N PHE A 25 -11.74 -46.30 -13.39
CA PHE A 25 -11.59 -45.25 -14.39
C PHE A 25 -12.74 -44.22 -14.34
N GLU A 26 -13.99 -44.65 -14.11
CA GLU A 26 -15.13 -43.75 -13.92
C GLU A 26 -15.02 -42.93 -12.63
N GLU A 27 -14.55 -43.56 -11.54
CA GLU A 27 -14.33 -42.89 -10.26
C GLU A 27 -13.15 -41.92 -10.34
N GLU A 28 -12.06 -42.28 -11.02
CA GLU A 28 -10.95 -41.37 -11.34
C GLU A 28 -11.38 -40.24 -12.28
N LEU A 29 -12.25 -40.50 -13.28
CA LEU A 29 -12.80 -39.46 -14.14
C LEU A 29 -13.75 -38.52 -13.38
N ALA A 30 -14.54 -39.05 -12.46
CA ALA A 30 -15.40 -38.26 -11.59
C ALA A 30 -14.57 -37.41 -10.62
N ALA A 31 -13.52 -37.97 -10.02
CA ALA A 31 -12.57 -37.26 -9.17
C ALA A 31 -11.81 -36.19 -9.95
N TYR A 32 -11.35 -36.49 -11.17
CA TYR A 32 -10.68 -35.54 -12.05
C TYR A 32 -11.62 -34.43 -12.52
N LYS A 33 -12.87 -34.75 -12.89
CA LYS A 33 -13.90 -33.76 -13.19
C LYS A 33 -14.16 -32.89 -11.97
N LYS A 34 -14.34 -33.46 -10.79
CA LYS A 34 -14.58 -32.73 -9.54
C LYS A 34 -13.42 -31.79 -9.20
N LEU A 35 -12.18 -32.27 -9.20
CA LEU A 35 -10.96 -31.46 -9.04
C LEU A 35 -10.86 -30.35 -10.10
N ARG A 36 -11.23 -30.64 -11.36
CA ARG A 36 -11.23 -29.66 -12.46
C ARG A 36 -12.34 -28.62 -12.30
N TYR A 37 -13.52 -29.00 -11.84
CA TYR A 37 -14.65 -28.09 -11.59
C TYR A 37 -14.49 -27.30 -10.30
N GLU A 38 -13.73 -27.78 -9.32
CA GLU A 38 -13.35 -27.03 -8.11
C GLU A 38 -12.19 -26.05 -8.41
N SER A 39 -11.21 -26.47 -9.23
CA SER A 39 -10.07 -25.62 -9.59
C SER A 39 -10.35 -24.60 -10.70
N LYS A 40 -11.32 -24.84 -11.60
CA LYS A 40 -11.68 -23.89 -12.67
C LYS A 40 -12.23 -22.56 -12.13
N PRO A 41 -13.21 -22.52 -11.22
CA PRO A 41 -13.70 -21.29 -10.61
C PRO A 41 -12.60 -20.54 -9.88
N ALA A 42 -11.75 -21.25 -9.12
CA ALA A 42 -10.62 -20.62 -8.42
C ALA A 42 -9.64 -19.97 -9.40
N LYS A 43 -9.28 -20.65 -10.50
CA LYS A 43 -8.43 -20.10 -11.56
C LYS A 43 -9.08 -18.95 -12.33
N LEU A 44 -10.40 -18.98 -12.53
CA LEU A 44 -11.15 -17.88 -13.15
C LEU A 44 -11.19 -16.66 -12.22
N LEU A 45 -11.46 -16.86 -10.93
CA LEU A 45 -11.37 -15.81 -9.91
C LEU A 45 -9.97 -15.22 -9.87
N GLU A 46 -8.93 -16.04 -9.82
CA GLU A 46 -7.54 -15.60 -9.86
C GLU A 46 -7.25 -14.78 -11.13
N ALA A 47 -7.71 -15.24 -12.31
CA ALA A 47 -7.55 -14.52 -13.56
C ALA A 47 -8.30 -13.18 -13.57
N VAL A 48 -9.53 -13.14 -13.04
CA VAL A 48 -10.32 -11.91 -12.92
C VAL A 48 -9.62 -10.93 -11.97
N PHE A 49 -9.24 -11.36 -10.77
CA PHE A 49 -8.52 -10.53 -9.81
C PHE A 49 -7.21 -10.02 -10.40
N LYS A 50 -6.47 -10.85 -11.12
CA LYS A 50 -5.26 -10.44 -11.84
C LYS A 50 -5.55 -9.41 -12.93
N GLY A 51 -6.69 -9.53 -13.62
CA GLY A 51 -7.10 -8.59 -14.66
C GLY A 51 -7.51 -7.22 -14.14
N ILE A 52 -8.03 -7.14 -12.91
CA ILE A 52 -8.43 -5.87 -12.27
C ILE A 52 -7.36 -5.33 -11.29
N THR A 53 -6.26 -6.06 -11.08
CA THR A 53 -5.17 -5.65 -10.18
C THR A 53 -4.04 -5.00 -10.96
N THR A 54 -3.75 -3.75 -10.62
CA THR A 54 -2.62 -3.00 -11.16
C THR A 54 -1.58 -2.79 -10.08
N CYS A 55 -0.37 -3.29 -10.33
CA CYS A 55 0.76 -3.10 -9.42
C CYS A 55 1.36 -1.70 -9.61
N HIS A 56 1.51 -0.97 -8.51
CA HIS A 56 2.20 0.31 -8.45
C HIS A 56 3.35 0.24 -7.47
N GLN A 57 4.53 0.71 -7.86
CA GLN A 57 5.73 0.62 -7.03
C GLN A 57 6.21 2.02 -6.62
N ILE A 58 6.42 2.20 -5.31
CA ILE A 58 7.08 3.39 -4.76
C ILE A 58 8.32 2.99 -3.98
N ASN A 59 9.27 3.91 -3.90
CA ASN A 59 10.55 3.67 -3.23
C ASN A 59 10.88 4.81 -2.25
N PRO A 60 10.09 4.99 -1.16
CA PRO A 60 10.30 6.09 -0.23
C PRO A 60 11.51 5.90 0.67
N SER A 61 12.14 7.01 1.02
CA SER A 61 13.07 7.13 2.14
C SER A 61 12.30 7.32 3.46
N PHE A 62 12.92 7.00 4.60
CA PHE A 62 12.26 7.20 5.90
C PHE A 62 11.86 8.67 6.11
N GLY A 63 10.58 8.89 6.42
CA GLY A 63 9.98 10.22 6.63
C GLY A 63 9.57 10.98 5.36
N GLU A 64 9.87 10.45 4.18
CA GLU A 64 9.46 11.02 2.90
C GLU A 64 7.94 10.87 2.69
N LYS A 65 7.33 11.87 2.03
CA LYS A 65 5.97 11.76 1.50
C LYS A 65 6.03 11.57 0.00
N ILE A 66 5.42 10.50 -0.49
CA ILE A 66 5.34 10.20 -1.92
C ILE A 66 3.93 10.49 -2.41
N PHE A 67 3.82 11.32 -3.43
CA PHE A 67 2.59 11.53 -4.18
C PHE A 67 2.57 10.63 -5.41
N PHE A 68 1.45 10.00 -5.69
CA PHE A 68 1.23 9.26 -6.94
C PHE A 68 -0.26 9.27 -7.32
N GLU A 69 -0.54 8.95 -8.58
CA GLU A 69 -1.91 8.85 -9.10
C GLU A 69 -2.16 7.44 -9.66
N PHE A 70 -3.36 6.93 -9.38
CA PHE A 70 -3.83 5.64 -9.87
C PHE A 70 -4.89 5.83 -10.95
N PRO A 71 -4.69 5.34 -12.19
CA PRO A 71 -5.70 5.42 -13.24
C PRO A 71 -6.84 4.43 -12.95
N LEU A 72 -8.02 4.97 -12.67
CA LEU A 72 -9.27 4.24 -12.49
C LEU A 72 -10.15 4.46 -13.72
N GLU A 73 -10.34 3.41 -14.51
CA GLU A 73 -11.11 3.45 -15.75
C GLU A 73 -12.48 2.81 -15.58
N ASN A 74 -13.51 3.43 -16.15
CA ASN A 74 -14.81 2.79 -16.34
C ASN A 74 -14.90 2.13 -17.73
N VAL A 75 -14.63 0.83 -17.76
CA VAL A 75 -14.73 0.01 -18.98
C VAL A 75 -16.17 -0.39 -19.35
N GLN A 76 -17.15 -0.06 -18.52
CA GLN A 76 -18.56 -0.40 -18.76
C GLN A 76 -19.26 0.67 -19.59
N ASN A 77 -20.32 0.28 -20.31
CA ASN A 77 -21.15 1.19 -21.10
C ASN A 77 -22.14 2.01 -20.26
N GLU A 78 -22.11 1.86 -18.93
CA GLU A 78 -23.01 2.53 -17.98
C GLU A 78 -22.19 3.30 -16.92
N PRO A 79 -22.73 4.40 -16.36
CA PRO A 79 -22.07 5.11 -15.27
C PRO A 79 -21.90 4.21 -14.04
N ILE A 80 -20.74 4.33 -13.38
CA ILE A 80 -20.44 3.57 -12.17
C ILE A 80 -20.16 4.51 -11.01
N ASN A 81 -20.76 4.20 -9.86
CA ASN A 81 -20.35 4.76 -8.58
C ASN A 81 -19.54 3.70 -7.84
N CYS A 82 -18.37 4.06 -7.36
CA CYS A 82 -17.51 3.17 -6.59
C CYS A 82 -17.09 3.75 -5.24
N THR A 83 -16.79 2.86 -4.31
CA THR A 83 -16.28 3.15 -2.98
C THR A 83 -14.83 2.70 -2.87
N LEU A 84 -14.03 3.48 -2.14
CA LEU A 84 -12.62 3.22 -1.94
C LEU A 84 -12.38 2.59 -0.55
N GLU A 85 -11.76 1.41 -0.52
CA GLU A 85 -11.40 0.65 0.69
C GLU A 85 -9.87 0.49 0.79
N TYR A 86 -9.30 0.83 1.94
CA TYR A 86 -7.87 0.69 2.24
C TYR A 86 -7.67 0.57 3.75
N ASP A 87 -6.61 -0.11 4.17
CA ASP A 87 -6.29 -0.39 5.58
C ASP A 87 -4.80 -0.14 5.86
N ASP A 88 -4.29 1.01 5.41
CA ASP A 88 -2.92 1.43 5.67
C ASP A 88 -2.91 2.88 6.15
N ASN A 89 -2.40 3.09 7.37
CA ASN A 89 -2.30 4.39 8.02
C ASN A 89 -1.28 5.33 7.34
N ALA A 90 -0.31 4.77 6.61
CA ALA A 90 0.64 5.54 5.83
C ALA A 90 0.02 6.06 4.53
N LEU A 91 -1.04 5.42 4.03
CA LEU A 91 -1.66 5.75 2.75
C LEU A 91 -2.91 6.61 2.96
N ARG A 92 -3.00 7.72 2.23
CA ARG A 92 -4.17 8.60 2.26
C ARG A 92 -4.58 9.03 0.84
N PRO A 93 -5.85 8.89 0.46
CA PRO A 93 -6.38 9.53 -0.74
C PRO A 93 -6.50 11.05 -0.54
N ILE A 94 -6.20 11.83 -1.57
CA ILE A 94 -6.34 13.28 -1.55
C ILE A 94 -7.73 13.64 -2.04
N LEU A 95 -8.49 14.34 -1.20
CA LEU A 95 -9.86 14.78 -1.52
C LEU A 95 -9.95 16.28 -1.76
N ASP A 96 -8.97 17.03 -1.26
CA ASP A 96 -8.88 18.46 -1.43
C ASP A 96 -8.35 18.79 -2.83
N GLU A 97 -9.15 19.52 -3.60
CA GLU A 97 -8.83 19.86 -4.99
C GLU A 97 -7.60 20.78 -5.10
N GLU A 98 -7.39 21.66 -4.13
CA GLU A 98 -6.25 22.59 -4.11
C GLU A 98 -4.94 21.85 -3.77
N GLU A 99 -4.96 20.97 -2.77
CA GLU A 99 -3.86 20.06 -2.44
C GLU A 99 -3.49 19.20 -3.64
N TRP A 100 -4.48 18.62 -4.32
CA TRP A 100 -4.25 17.80 -5.51
C TRP A 100 -3.62 18.62 -6.65
N GLN A 101 -4.18 19.79 -6.98
CA GLN A 101 -3.66 20.65 -8.04
C GLN A 101 -2.22 21.13 -7.73
N PHE A 102 -1.94 21.47 -6.47
CA PHE A 102 -0.59 21.81 -6.02
C PHE A 102 0.38 20.65 -6.22
N LEU A 103 0.03 19.45 -5.77
CA LEU A 103 0.88 18.26 -5.89
C LEU A 103 1.11 17.87 -7.35
N LYS A 104 0.12 17.97 -8.23
CA LYS A 104 0.31 17.77 -9.68
C LYS A 104 1.34 18.76 -10.24
N SER A 105 1.26 20.03 -9.83
CA SER A 105 2.17 21.08 -10.28
C SER A 105 3.61 20.83 -9.83
N VAL A 106 3.81 20.49 -8.55
CA VAL A 106 5.13 20.19 -7.98
C VAL A 106 5.73 18.93 -8.61
N ASN A 107 4.92 17.90 -8.84
CA ASN A 107 5.35 16.64 -9.46
C ASN A 107 5.37 16.68 -11.00
N LYS A 108 5.07 17.84 -11.62
CA LYS A 108 5.09 18.07 -13.08
C LYS A 108 4.23 17.08 -13.87
N LEU A 109 3.09 16.67 -13.29
CA LEU A 109 2.17 15.73 -13.92
C LEU A 109 1.25 16.45 -14.90
N LYS A 110 1.01 15.82 -16.05
CA LYS A 110 0.17 16.33 -17.14
C LYS A 110 -1.15 15.57 -17.30
N THR A 111 -1.44 14.68 -16.37
CA THR A 111 -2.70 13.92 -16.35
C THR A 111 -3.89 14.88 -16.19
N PRO A 112 -5.05 14.55 -16.78
CA PRO A 112 -6.27 15.32 -16.61
C PRO A 112 -6.60 15.60 -15.14
N PHE A 113 -7.19 16.75 -14.87
CA PHE A 113 -7.66 17.15 -13.56
C PHE A 113 -9.19 17.27 -13.61
N GLU A 114 -9.86 16.42 -12.86
CA GLU A 114 -11.32 16.32 -12.87
C GLU A 114 -11.87 16.73 -11.50
N LYS A 115 -12.67 17.79 -11.50
CA LYS A 115 -13.27 18.35 -10.28
C LYS A 115 -14.48 17.54 -9.85
N ASN A 116 -14.75 17.50 -8.55
CA ASN A 116 -15.95 16.91 -7.95
C ASN A 116 -16.16 15.40 -8.20
N MET A 117 -15.13 14.69 -8.68
CA MET A 117 -15.22 13.25 -8.96
C MET A 117 -15.11 12.38 -7.70
N MET A 118 -14.50 12.90 -6.64
CA MET A 118 -14.35 12.22 -5.34
C MET A 118 -15.09 12.99 -4.26
N ARG A 119 -15.88 12.29 -3.46
CA ARG A 119 -16.64 12.88 -2.35
C ARG A 119 -16.50 12.05 -1.10
N LYS A 120 -16.20 12.71 0.02
CA LYS A 120 -16.24 12.07 1.34
C LYS A 120 -17.68 12.06 1.86
N THR A 121 -18.22 10.87 2.08
CA THR A 121 -19.44 10.66 2.88
C THR A 121 -19.04 10.36 4.34
N SER A 122 -20.00 10.22 5.26
CA SER A 122 -19.75 9.96 6.69
C SER A 122 -18.76 8.82 6.94
N ASP A 123 -18.86 7.73 6.18
CA ASP A 123 -18.05 6.51 6.42
C ASP A 123 -17.15 6.10 5.25
N GLN A 124 -17.30 6.69 4.06
CA GLN A 124 -16.64 6.20 2.84
C GLN A 124 -16.32 7.32 1.85
N ILE A 125 -15.36 7.06 0.96
CA ILE A 125 -15.06 7.92 -0.19
C ILE A 125 -15.77 7.33 -1.40
N GLN A 126 -16.63 8.14 -2.01
CA GLN A 126 -17.37 7.79 -3.23
C GLN A 126 -16.75 8.45 -4.44
N ILE A 127 -16.70 7.71 -5.54
CA ILE A 127 -16.17 8.14 -6.82
C ILE A 127 -17.23 7.85 -7.89
N CYS A 128 -17.51 8.82 -8.75
CA CYS A 128 -18.48 8.67 -9.84
C CYS A 128 -17.75 8.73 -11.18
N LEU A 129 -17.96 7.75 -12.06
CA LEU A 129 -17.34 7.66 -13.38
C LEU A 129 -18.42 7.50 -14.46
N GLN A 130 -18.36 8.30 -15.52
CA GLN A 130 -19.17 8.07 -16.72
C GLN A 130 -18.57 6.94 -17.57
N PRO A 131 -19.32 6.38 -18.53
CA PRO A 131 -18.79 5.38 -19.46
C PRO A 131 -17.55 5.87 -20.20
N GLY A 132 -16.45 5.12 -20.13
CA GLY A 132 -15.18 5.47 -20.79
C GLY A 132 -14.33 6.52 -20.08
N ASP A 133 -14.75 7.02 -18.91
CA ASP A 133 -13.95 7.95 -18.12
C ASP A 133 -12.71 7.26 -17.52
N ILE A 134 -11.62 8.02 -17.40
CA ILE A 134 -10.41 7.62 -16.69
C ILE A 134 -10.06 8.67 -15.65
N LEU A 135 -10.31 8.36 -14.39
CA LEU A 135 -9.96 9.22 -13.26
C LEU A 135 -8.59 8.84 -12.70
N PHE A 136 -7.71 9.82 -12.56
CA PHE A 136 -6.40 9.65 -11.91
C PHE A 136 -6.52 9.88 -10.40
N VAL A 137 -6.87 8.84 -9.64
CA VAL A 137 -7.11 8.93 -8.19
C VAL A 137 -5.80 9.25 -7.45
N PRO A 138 -5.71 10.41 -6.76
CA PRO A 138 -4.49 10.84 -6.09
C PRO A 138 -4.30 10.24 -4.71
N PHE A 139 -3.07 9.81 -4.41
CA PHE A 139 -2.68 9.28 -3.10
C PHE A 139 -1.40 9.94 -2.59
N ILE A 140 -1.29 10.01 -1.26
CA ILE A 140 -0.05 10.29 -0.54
C ILE A 140 0.30 9.07 0.30
N TYR A 141 1.54 8.62 0.21
CA TYR A 141 2.13 7.67 1.12
C TYR A 141 3.14 8.38 2.05
N ASP A 142 2.94 8.30 3.36
CA ASP A 142 3.78 8.91 4.38
C ASP A 142 4.67 7.86 5.06
N ALA A 143 5.95 7.83 4.68
CA ALA A 143 6.89 6.80 5.09
C ALA A 143 7.32 6.87 6.57
N PHE A 144 6.75 7.76 7.38
CA PHE A 144 6.86 7.66 8.84
C PHE A 144 6.05 6.52 9.43
N PHE A 145 4.89 6.23 8.84
CA PHE A 145 4.01 5.16 9.32
C PHE A 145 4.34 3.81 8.68
N PHE A 146 5.47 3.74 7.96
CA PHE A 146 5.99 2.50 7.41
C PHE A 146 6.13 1.46 8.54
N PRO A 147 5.58 0.24 8.40
CA PRO A 147 5.67 -0.79 9.43
C PRO A 147 7.13 -1.06 9.81
N ASN A 148 7.42 -1.20 11.10
CA ASN A 148 8.79 -1.41 11.60
C ASN A 148 9.36 -2.80 11.29
N ASP A 149 8.64 -3.64 10.53
CA ASP A 149 9.10 -4.97 10.17
C ASP A 149 10.41 -4.89 9.39
N HIS A 150 11.32 -5.84 9.63
CA HIS A 150 12.66 -5.89 9.02
C HIS A 150 12.65 -6.11 7.50
N PHE A 151 11.49 -6.07 6.84
CA PHE A 151 11.38 -6.23 5.40
C PHE A 151 11.66 -4.91 4.68
N ASN A 152 12.56 -4.98 3.69
CA ASN A 152 12.82 -3.86 2.79
C ASN A 152 11.66 -3.59 1.82
N MET A 153 10.62 -4.42 1.85
CA MET A 153 9.44 -4.33 0.99
C MET A 153 8.19 -4.64 1.80
N TYR A 154 7.17 -3.79 1.65
CA TYR A 154 5.84 -3.94 2.19
C TYR A 154 4.84 -3.75 1.05
N SER A 155 3.71 -4.47 1.07
CA SER A 155 2.65 -4.30 0.08
C SER A 155 1.31 -4.04 0.76
N THR A 156 0.58 -3.05 0.28
CA THR A 156 -0.80 -2.77 0.69
C THR A 156 -1.71 -2.70 -0.53
N LYS A 157 -3.02 -2.90 -0.33
CA LYS A 157 -4.00 -2.86 -1.40
C LYS A 157 -5.05 -1.80 -1.16
N VAL A 158 -5.45 -1.13 -2.24
CA VAL A 158 -6.66 -0.30 -2.27
C VAL A 158 -7.65 -0.97 -3.21
N VAL A 159 -8.85 -1.21 -2.72
CA VAL A 159 -9.91 -1.88 -3.48
C VAL A 159 -10.99 -0.85 -3.82
N PHE A 160 -11.28 -0.73 -5.12
CA PHE A 160 -12.38 0.07 -5.63
C PHE A 160 -13.57 -0.85 -5.86
N ARG A 161 -14.64 -0.68 -5.09
CA ARG A 161 -15.84 -1.53 -5.19
C ARG A 161 -17.01 -0.78 -5.79
N ASN A 162 -17.83 -1.47 -6.57
CA ASN A 162 -19.10 -0.91 -7.00
C ASN A 162 -20.00 -0.62 -5.78
N CYS A 163 -20.60 0.57 -5.71
CA CYS A 163 -21.50 0.94 -4.61
C CYS A 163 -22.69 -0.02 -4.47
N ASN A 164 -23.23 -0.49 -5.59
CA ASN A 164 -24.45 -1.29 -5.68
C ASN A 164 -24.15 -2.78 -5.49
N SER A 165 -23.24 -3.35 -6.29
CA SER A 165 -22.96 -4.80 -6.25
C SER A 165 -21.92 -5.21 -5.21
N LYS A 166 -21.14 -4.26 -4.67
CA LYS A 166 -19.96 -4.51 -3.80
C LYS A 166 -18.85 -5.34 -4.45
N GLU A 167 -18.95 -5.61 -5.74
CA GLU A 167 -17.90 -6.31 -6.48
C GLU A 167 -16.70 -5.38 -6.72
N PRO A 168 -15.47 -5.91 -6.66
CA PRO A 168 -14.26 -5.14 -6.96
C PRO A 168 -14.20 -4.82 -8.45
N ILE A 169 -14.02 -3.54 -8.77
CA ILE A 169 -13.89 -3.03 -10.14
C ILE A 169 -12.41 -2.89 -10.49
N ALA A 170 -11.61 -2.40 -9.55
CA ALA A 170 -10.18 -2.23 -9.70
C ALA A 170 -9.48 -2.44 -8.34
N ILE A 171 -8.24 -2.89 -8.40
CA ILE A 171 -7.37 -3.07 -7.24
C ILE A 171 -6.04 -2.42 -7.54
N LEU A 172 -5.64 -1.48 -6.69
CA LEU A 172 -4.28 -0.98 -6.63
C LEU A 172 -3.50 -1.89 -5.68
N ASP A 173 -2.47 -2.57 -6.20
CA ASP A 173 -1.49 -3.29 -5.39
C ASP A 173 -0.23 -2.42 -5.24
N LEU A 174 -0.12 -1.72 -4.10
CA LEU A 174 0.96 -0.79 -3.85
C LEU A 174 2.15 -1.50 -3.20
N HIS A 175 3.25 -1.60 -3.93
CA HIS A 175 4.52 -2.17 -3.47
C HIS A 175 5.44 -1.03 -3.01
N VAL A 176 5.74 -1.03 -1.72
CA VAL A 176 6.55 -0.01 -1.06
C VAL A 176 7.91 -0.59 -0.73
N HIS A 177 8.95 -0.13 -1.41
CA HIS A 177 10.32 -0.55 -1.16
C HIS A 177 11.06 0.53 -0.39
N ARG A 178 11.46 0.23 0.84
CA ARG A 178 12.15 1.20 1.68
C ARG A 178 13.54 1.46 1.12
N ARG A 179 13.83 2.72 0.78
CA ARG A 179 15.18 3.15 0.44
C ARG A 179 16.01 3.32 1.71
N THR A 180 17.27 2.90 1.63
CA THR A 180 18.25 3.17 2.68
C THR A 180 18.52 4.67 2.77
N VAL A 181 18.47 5.22 3.99
CA VAL A 181 18.81 6.61 4.25
C VAL A 181 20.23 6.69 4.77
N LEU A 182 21.02 7.61 4.23
CA LEU A 182 22.33 7.95 4.78
C LEU A 182 22.15 9.02 5.85
N LEU A 183 22.56 8.71 7.08
CA LEU A 183 22.60 9.71 8.15
C LEU A 183 23.71 10.72 7.84
N GLN A 184 23.33 11.92 7.44
CA GLN A 184 24.29 12.96 7.06
C GLN A 184 25.00 13.56 8.28
N HIS A 185 24.29 13.75 9.39
CA HIS A 185 24.83 14.36 10.60
C HIS A 185 24.17 13.80 11.85
N SER A 186 24.93 13.68 12.93
CA SER A 186 24.44 13.29 14.26
C SER A 186 25.01 14.26 15.29
N VAL A 187 24.14 14.80 16.12
CA VAL A 187 24.52 15.73 17.20
C VAL A 187 23.89 15.24 18.49
N THR A 188 24.71 15.13 19.53
CA THR A 188 24.26 14.82 20.87
C THR A 188 24.24 16.10 21.68
N PHE A 189 23.17 16.29 22.43
CA PHE A 189 23.07 17.37 23.39
C PHE A 189 22.79 16.82 24.77
N ILE A 190 23.28 17.54 25.78
CA ILE A 190 23.13 17.17 27.18
C ILE A 190 22.40 18.32 27.88
N SER A 191 21.37 17.98 28.65
CA SER A 191 20.65 18.90 29.54
C SER A 191 20.72 18.36 30.95
N GLU A 192 21.11 19.21 31.90
CA GLU A 192 21.19 18.85 33.33
C GLU A 192 19.87 19.16 34.07
N THR A 193 19.00 19.95 33.46
CA THR A 193 17.71 20.35 34.03
C THR A 193 16.56 19.78 33.22
N SER A 194 15.50 19.38 33.94
CA SER A 194 14.22 19.05 33.34
C SER A 194 13.49 20.33 32.92
N GLY A 195 12.82 20.28 31.77
CA GLY A 195 12.11 21.44 31.26
C GLY A 195 12.10 21.55 29.74
N ASN A 196 11.54 22.67 29.26
CA ASN A 196 11.55 23.00 27.84
C ASN A 196 12.96 23.35 27.40
N TRP A 197 13.38 22.69 26.33
CA TRP A 197 14.73 22.78 25.82
C TRP A 197 14.67 23.10 24.33
N GLU A 198 15.30 24.21 23.94
CA GLU A 198 15.37 24.69 22.56
C GLU A 198 16.82 24.67 22.07
N LYS A 199 17.02 24.19 20.84
CA LYS A 199 18.29 24.28 20.13
C LYS A 199 18.08 24.68 18.68
N GLN A 200 19.16 25.19 18.10
CA GLN A 200 19.19 25.70 16.75
C GLN A 200 20.38 25.11 16.00
N LEU A 201 20.14 24.69 14.77
CA LEU A 201 21.14 24.22 13.82
C LEU A 201 21.28 25.29 12.74
N LEU A 202 22.46 25.88 12.65
CA LEU A 202 22.79 26.80 11.57
C LEU A 202 23.18 26.00 10.34
N LEU A 203 22.43 26.14 9.25
CA LEU A 203 22.78 25.53 7.98
C LEU A 203 23.85 26.36 7.27
N PRO A 204 24.78 25.71 6.54
CA PRO A 204 25.72 26.40 5.68
C PRO A 204 25.01 27.36 4.70
N PRO A 205 25.70 28.38 4.18
CA PRO A 205 25.13 29.20 3.11
C PRO A 205 24.74 28.34 1.90
N MET A 206 23.48 28.44 1.48
CA MET A 206 22.91 27.68 0.35
C MET A 206 22.31 28.64 -0.67
N ALA A 207 22.43 28.29 -1.96
CA ALA A 207 21.73 28.96 -3.04
C ALA A 207 20.20 28.89 -2.83
N ARG A 208 19.45 29.86 -3.35
CA ARG A 208 18.00 29.99 -3.07
C ARG A 208 17.19 28.75 -3.48
N ASP A 209 17.62 28.05 -4.53
CA ASP A 209 17.03 26.83 -5.08
C ASP A 209 17.36 25.56 -4.29
N ARG A 210 18.24 25.66 -3.27
CA ARG A 210 18.64 24.56 -2.39
C ARG A 210 18.23 24.79 -0.93
N ARG A 211 17.39 25.80 -0.69
CA ARG A 211 16.93 26.15 0.64
C ARG A 211 15.88 25.17 1.12
N ILE A 212 16.04 24.69 2.35
CA ILE A 212 15.06 23.83 3.00
C ILE A 212 13.72 24.57 3.07
N LEU A 213 12.71 23.99 2.42
CA LEU A 213 11.35 24.50 2.38
C LEU A 213 10.49 23.94 3.51
N SER A 214 10.76 22.69 3.91
CA SER A 214 10.06 22.06 5.01
C SER A 214 10.96 21.12 5.80
N CYS A 215 10.58 20.88 7.06
CA CYS A 215 11.28 19.97 7.93
C CYS A 215 10.29 19.13 8.73
N ARG A 216 10.68 17.89 9.03
CA ARG A 216 9.88 16.95 9.81
C ARG A 216 10.72 16.32 10.89
N SER A 217 10.09 15.91 11.98
CA SER A 217 10.71 15.17 13.08
C SER A 217 10.12 13.76 13.13
N SER A 218 10.95 12.76 13.42
CA SER A 218 10.46 11.40 13.70
C SER A 218 9.74 11.31 15.04
N ASP A 219 9.98 12.26 15.94
CA ASP A 219 9.28 12.37 17.20
C ASP A 219 8.23 13.50 17.12
N PRO A 220 6.93 13.17 17.28
CA PRO A 220 5.83 14.14 17.17
C PRO A 220 5.80 15.17 18.30
N SER A 221 6.49 14.92 19.43
CA SER A 221 6.60 15.88 20.53
C SER A 221 7.65 16.96 20.30
N VAL A 222 8.49 16.82 19.26
CA VAL A 222 9.51 17.82 18.91
C VAL A 222 8.91 18.83 17.95
N ARG A 223 8.87 20.10 18.37
CA ARG A 223 8.43 21.21 17.53
C ARG A 223 9.60 21.72 16.70
N LEU A 224 9.42 21.83 15.40
CA LEU A 224 10.43 22.38 14.49
C LEU A 224 10.07 23.79 14.02
N THR A 225 11.09 24.59 13.73
CA THR A 225 10.96 25.92 13.13
C THR A 225 12.04 26.11 12.07
N ILE A 226 11.69 26.78 10.97
CA ILE A 226 12.64 27.19 9.94
C ILE A 226 12.67 28.72 9.95
N ARG A 227 13.86 29.30 10.14
CA ARG A 227 14.07 30.74 10.04
C ARG A 227 15.00 31.03 8.86
N ASN A 228 14.51 31.85 7.95
CA ASN A 228 15.25 32.27 6.76
C ASN A 228 15.95 33.59 7.04
N ALA A 229 17.28 33.58 7.10
CA ALA A 229 18.10 34.79 7.06
C ALA A 229 18.55 35.07 5.61
N THR A 230 19.19 36.23 5.39
CA THR A 230 19.58 36.70 4.06
C THR A 230 20.49 35.72 3.34
N LEU A 231 21.47 35.13 4.04
CA LEU A 231 22.46 34.20 3.48
C LEU A 231 22.45 32.79 4.08
N GLN A 232 21.67 32.56 5.14
CA GLN A 232 21.67 31.32 5.90
C GLN A 232 20.26 30.92 6.32
N GLN A 233 20.07 29.64 6.63
CA GLN A 233 18.85 29.12 7.24
C GLN A 233 19.17 28.53 8.61
N ILE A 234 18.26 28.74 9.56
CA ILE A 234 18.37 28.19 10.91
C ILE A 234 17.20 27.24 11.12
N ILE A 235 17.52 26.00 11.50
CA ILE A 235 16.53 25.00 11.90
C ILE A 235 16.50 24.96 13.42
N GLY A 236 15.44 25.48 14.02
CA GLY A 236 15.21 25.41 15.46
C GLY A 236 14.36 24.20 15.81
N PHE A 237 14.68 23.54 16.91
CA PHE A 237 13.84 22.47 17.47
C PHE A 237 13.67 22.64 18.97
N THR A 238 12.45 22.40 19.45
CA THR A 238 12.09 22.49 20.86
C THR A 238 11.50 21.17 21.30
N THR A 239 11.96 20.66 22.44
CA THR A 239 11.42 19.45 23.08
C THR A 239 11.44 19.62 24.59
N TYR A 240 10.68 18.80 25.30
CA TYR A 240 10.82 18.64 26.74
C TYR A 240 11.96 17.66 27.05
N SER A 241 12.81 18.02 28.00
CA SER A 241 13.80 17.13 28.63
C SER A 241 13.21 16.56 29.91
N GLY A 242 13.15 15.23 30.01
CA GLY A 242 12.64 14.51 31.19
C GLY A 242 13.54 14.60 32.42
N GLU A 243 13.30 13.71 33.38
CA GLU A 243 14.11 13.59 34.61
C GLU A 243 15.52 13.05 34.33
N THR A 244 16.38 13.06 35.35
CA THR A 244 17.77 12.58 35.28
C THR A 244 17.86 11.17 34.68
N ASN A 245 18.73 11.00 33.68
CA ASN A 245 18.96 9.79 32.87
C ASN A 245 17.97 9.52 31.71
N ASP A 246 17.09 10.44 31.36
CA ASP A 246 16.27 10.32 30.15
C ASP A 246 17.13 10.49 28.88
N LYS A 247 17.02 9.54 27.94
CA LYS A 247 17.69 9.60 26.63
C LYS A 247 16.65 9.65 25.53
N LYS A 248 16.57 10.82 24.89
CA LYS A 248 15.68 11.05 23.75
C LYS A 248 16.48 11.08 22.44
N THR A 249 16.08 10.25 21.47
CA THR A 249 16.68 10.21 20.13
C THR A 249 15.60 10.39 19.08
N PHE A 250 15.81 11.31 18.16
CA PHE A 250 14.90 11.58 17.05
C PHE A 250 15.68 12.03 15.81
N PHE A 251 15.07 11.87 14.64
CA PHE A 251 15.58 12.34 13.37
C PHE A 251 14.93 13.65 12.99
N ILE A 252 15.71 14.58 12.45
CA ILE A 252 15.21 15.75 11.73
C ILE A 252 15.46 15.51 10.25
N MET A 253 14.39 15.50 9.46
CA MET A 253 14.45 15.44 8.01
C MET A 253 14.21 16.81 7.44
N MET A 254 15.01 17.20 6.44
CA MET A 254 14.97 18.50 5.80
C MET A 254 14.69 18.29 4.31
N TYR A 255 13.66 18.96 3.80
CA TYR A 255 13.19 18.84 2.42
C TYR A 255 13.32 20.19 1.72
N ASN A 256 13.86 20.17 0.50
CA ASN A 256 13.97 21.30 -0.42
C ASN A 256 12.83 21.24 -1.44
#